data_AF-A0A933R7Q1-F1
#
_entry.id   AF-A0A933R7Q1-F1
#
_cell.length_a   1.000
_cell.length_b   1.000
_cell.length_c   1.000
_cell.angle_alpha   90.00
_cell.angle_beta   90.00
_cell.angle_gamma   90.00
#
_symmetry.space_group_name_H-M   'P 1'
#
loop_
_entity.id
_entity.type
_entity.pdbx_description
1 polymer ?
#
loop_
_entity_poly.entity_id
_entity_poly.type
_entity_poly.pdbx_seq_one_letter_code
_entity_poly.pdbx_strand_id
1 'polypeptide(L)'
;MSRPPQRRTEPLSVDTIVDAACALIARDGLAKLSMRRLGAALEVDPMAVYHHVPNKRELLSLVTGRVVGAMELPAGDAPWHERVRGWARAYWQVVVANRDVVSAGLADPVVASGGMPLVAPLTEAVADSGIGHDLVEANVWLVVDFVHGAALGAAAPLRHADDDLTPLVQAFEAGLDTIVTGIAARASSGN
;
A
#
# COMPACT_ATOMS: atom_id res chain seq x y z
N MET A 1 10.15 -49.14 -16.18
CA MET A 1 10.81 -47.82 -16.00
C MET A 1 9.74 -46.75 -16.04
N SER A 2 9.35 -46.21 -14.89
CA SER A 2 8.29 -45.19 -14.80
C SER A 2 8.89 -43.80 -14.95
N ARG A 3 8.41 -43.02 -15.92
CA ARG A 3 8.78 -41.62 -16.16
C ARG A 3 8.28 -40.77 -14.98
N PRO A 4 9.13 -39.94 -14.34
CA PRO A 4 8.68 -39.10 -13.24
C PRO A 4 7.69 -38.03 -13.77
N PRO A 5 6.72 -37.59 -12.96
CA PRO A 5 5.76 -36.58 -13.37
C PRO A 5 6.50 -35.27 -13.65
N GLN A 6 6.40 -34.77 -14.88
CA GLN A 6 6.84 -33.42 -15.22
C GLN A 6 5.99 -32.45 -14.41
N ARG A 7 6.60 -31.82 -13.39
CA ARG A 7 6.03 -30.68 -12.68
C ARG A 7 5.70 -29.66 -13.77
N ARG A 8 4.41 -29.42 -14.02
CA ARG A 8 3.97 -28.36 -14.93
C ARG A 8 4.44 -27.05 -14.31
N THR A 9 5.57 -26.54 -14.77
CA THR A 9 5.98 -25.17 -14.48
C THR A 9 4.93 -24.28 -15.12
N GLU A 10 4.14 -23.59 -14.30
CA GLU A 10 3.27 -22.54 -14.81
C GLU A 10 4.11 -21.56 -15.62
N PRO A 11 3.62 -21.12 -16.80
CA PRO A 11 4.36 -20.15 -17.61
C PRO A 11 4.58 -18.87 -16.82
N LEU A 12 5.77 -18.29 -16.97
CA LEU A 12 6.14 -17.03 -16.33
C LEU A 12 5.12 -15.94 -16.69
N SER A 13 4.63 -15.23 -15.67
CA SER A 13 3.64 -14.17 -15.79
C SER A 13 4.02 -12.98 -14.90
N VAL A 14 3.42 -11.82 -15.15
CA VAL A 14 3.60 -10.64 -14.29
C VAL A 14 3.22 -10.96 -12.85
N ASP A 15 2.12 -11.67 -12.62
CA ASP A 15 1.66 -12.03 -11.27
C ASP A 15 2.68 -12.91 -10.54
N THR A 16 3.16 -13.98 -11.19
CA THR A 16 4.18 -14.86 -10.58
C THR A 16 5.49 -14.13 -10.27
N ILE A 17 5.88 -13.16 -11.11
CA ILE A 17 7.05 -12.30 -10.89
C ILE A 17 6.84 -11.39 -9.67
N VAL A 18 5.66 -10.78 -9.55
CA VAL A 18 5.31 -9.89 -8.43
C VAL A 18 5.23 -10.68 -7.12
N ASP A 19 4.62 -11.87 -7.13
CA ASP A 19 4.55 -12.73 -5.94
C ASP A 19 5.92 -13.16 -5.44
N ALA A 20 6.81 -13.56 -6.37
CA ALA A 20 8.19 -13.87 -6.02
C ALA A 20 8.93 -12.64 -5.48
N ALA A 21 8.71 -11.45 -6.05
CA ALA A 21 9.31 -10.21 -5.54
C ALA A 21 8.82 -9.87 -4.12
N CYS A 22 7.52 -9.97 -3.85
CA CYS A 22 6.95 -9.80 -2.51
C CYS A 22 7.57 -10.77 -1.51
N ALA A 23 7.67 -12.06 -1.86
CA ALA A 23 8.29 -13.07 -1.01
C ALA A 23 9.79 -12.80 -0.73
N LEU A 24 10.53 -12.32 -1.74
CA LEU A 24 11.93 -11.90 -1.57
C LEU A 24 12.05 -10.69 -0.64
N ILE A 25 11.19 -9.68 -0.80
CA ILE A 25 11.21 -8.48 0.05
C ILE A 25 10.89 -8.86 1.49
N ALA A 26 9.85 -9.67 1.73
CA ALA A 26 9.46 -10.10 3.07
C ALA A 26 10.57 -10.90 3.78
N ARG A 27 11.32 -11.74 3.04
CA ARG A 27 12.38 -12.57 3.62
C ARG A 27 13.71 -11.83 3.80
N ASP A 28 14.11 -11.07 2.79
CA ASP A 28 15.48 -10.57 2.65
C ASP A 28 15.60 -9.04 2.79
N GLY A 29 14.47 -8.33 2.81
CA GLY A 29 14.38 -6.87 2.77
C GLY A 29 14.49 -6.31 1.34
N LEU A 30 13.91 -5.12 1.12
CA LEU A 30 13.85 -4.48 -0.21
C LEU A 30 15.24 -4.18 -0.78
N ALA A 31 16.21 -3.84 0.07
CA ALA A 31 17.58 -3.54 -0.33
C ALA A 31 18.25 -4.70 -1.08
N LYS A 32 17.87 -5.95 -0.77
CA LYS A 32 18.43 -7.15 -1.42
C LYS A 32 17.69 -7.55 -2.69
N LEU A 33 16.57 -6.90 -3.04
CA LEU A 33 15.87 -7.18 -4.29
C LEU A 33 16.68 -6.69 -5.50
N SER A 34 16.91 -7.59 -6.46
CA SER A 34 17.47 -7.27 -7.78
C SER A 34 16.85 -8.18 -8.83
N MET A 35 16.82 -7.74 -10.10
CA MET A 35 16.27 -8.54 -11.21
C MET A 35 16.99 -9.89 -11.34
N ARG A 36 18.30 -9.94 -11.10
CA ARG A 36 19.08 -11.19 -11.10
C ARG A 36 18.67 -12.15 -9.99
N ARG A 37 18.50 -11.66 -8.76
CA ARG A 37 18.03 -12.49 -7.63
C ARG A 37 16.60 -12.96 -7.85
N LEU A 38 15.77 -12.15 -8.49
CA LEU A 38 14.40 -12.52 -8.85
C LEU A 38 14.38 -13.64 -9.89
N GLY A 39 15.15 -13.52 -10.98
CA GLY A 39 15.30 -14.59 -11.97
C GLY A 39 15.81 -15.89 -11.35
N ALA A 40 16.83 -15.80 -10.49
CA ALA A 40 17.35 -16.97 -9.76
C ALA A 40 16.29 -17.62 -8.84
N ALA A 41 15.48 -16.82 -8.14
CA ALA A 41 14.41 -17.32 -7.27
C ALA A 41 13.26 -17.98 -8.06
N LEU A 42 13.04 -17.54 -9.30
CA LEU A 42 12.06 -18.09 -10.23
C LEU A 42 12.62 -19.23 -11.09
N GLU A 43 13.90 -19.60 -10.92
CA GLU A 43 14.63 -20.58 -11.74
C GLU A 43 14.60 -20.27 -13.25
N VAL A 44 14.61 -18.97 -13.61
CA VAL A 44 14.63 -18.48 -14.99
C VAL A 44 15.82 -17.57 -15.26
N ASP A 45 16.18 -17.43 -16.54
CA ASP A 45 17.13 -16.41 -16.95
C ASP A 45 16.56 -15.00 -16.65
N PRO A 46 17.36 -14.05 -16.10
CA PRO A 46 16.88 -12.70 -15.82
C PRO A 46 16.26 -11.99 -17.03
N MET A 47 16.73 -12.30 -18.24
CA MET A 47 16.15 -11.76 -19.47
C MET A 47 14.68 -12.16 -19.63
N ALA A 48 14.27 -13.35 -19.19
CA ALA A 48 12.86 -13.75 -19.20
C ALA A 48 12.01 -12.82 -18.33
N VAL A 49 12.50 -12.42 -17.15
CA VAL A 49 11.81 -11.44 -16.28
C VAL A 49 11.70 -10.08 -16.98
N TYR A 50 12.77 -9.63 -17.64
CA TYR A 50 12.79 -8.35 -18.36
C TYR A 50 11.79 -8.26 -19.51
N HIS A 51 11.38 -9.39 -20.11
CA HIS A 51 10.31 -9.41 -21.12
C HIS A 51 8.95 -9.04 -20.55
N HIS A 52 8.71 -9.29 -19.26
CA HIS A 52 7.44 -8.97 -18.59
C HIS A 52 7.50 -7.65 -17.82
N VAL A 53 8.63 -7.36 -17.20
CA VAL A 53 8.83 -6.17 -16.36
C VAL A 53 10.17 -5.53 -16.69
N PRO A 54 10.17 -4.35 -17.35
CA PRO A 54 11.36 -3.86 -18.06
C PRO A 54 12.47 -3.37 -17.13
N ASN A 55 12.17 -3.07 -15.87
CA ASN A 55 13.17 -2.65 -14.88
C ASN A 55 12.67 -2.80 -13.44
N LYS A 56 13.58 -2.60 -12.48
CA LYS A 56 13.26 -2.69 -11.04
C LYS A 56 12.22 -1.65 -10.60
N ARG A 57 12.19 -0.47 -11.21
CA ARG A 57 11.24 0.59 -10.83
C ARG A 57 9.79 0.20 -11.20
N GLU A 58 9.57 -0.32 -12.41
CA GLU A 58 8.26 -0.87 -12.79
C GLU A 58 7.87 -2.06 -11.92
N LEU A 59 8.82 -2.93 -11.59
CA LEU A 59 8.56 -4.03 -10.64
C LEU A 59 8.08 -3.50 -9.28
N LEU A 60 8.72 -2.45 -8.77
CA LEU A 60 8.32 -1.86 -7.49
C LEU A 60 6.96 -1.17 -7.57
N SER A 61 6.60 -0.57 -8.70
CA SER A 61 5.24 -0.07 -8.93
C SER A 61 4.20 -1.19 -8.79
N LEU A 62 4.42 -2.32 -9.48
CA LEU A 62 3.54 -3.48 -9.41
C LEU A 62 3.47 -4.11 -8.01
N VAL A 63 4.62 -4.24 -7.34
CA VAL A 63 4.69 -4.71 -5.95
C VAL A 63 3.93 -3.77 -5.02
N THR A 64 4.08 -2.45 -5.19
CA THR A 64 3.35 -1.45 -4.40
C THR A 64 1.85 -1.61 -4.61
N GLY A 65 1.40 -1.75 -5.86
CA GLY A 65 -0.01 -2.00 -6.18
C GLY A 65 -0.53 -3.30 -5.56
N ARG A 66 0.27 -4.39 -5.57
CA ARG A 66 -0.10 -5.66 -4.94
C ARG A 66 -0.22 -5.56 -3.43
N VAL A 67 0.73 -4.90 -2.79
CA VAL A 67 0.80 -4.74 -1.33
C VAL A 67 -0.32 -3.84 -0.82
N VAL A 68 -0.54 -2.69 -1.46
CA VAL A 68 -1.63 -1.77 -1.11
C VAL A 68 -2.99 -2.34 -1.54
N GLY A 69 -3.05 -3.12 -2.62
CA GLY A 69 -4.27 -3.81 -3.05
C GLY A 69 -4.73 -4.94 -2.15
N ALA A 70 -3.91 -5.39 -1.20
CA ALA A 70 -4.29 -6.39 -0.20
C ALA A 70 -5.09 -5.78 0.98
N MET A 71 -5.34 -4.47 0.98
CA MET A 71 -6.16 -3.82 2.00
C MET A 71 -7.58 -4.40 2.02
N GLU A 72 -8.04 -4.78 3.21
CA GLU A 72 -9.44 -5.09 3.45
C GLU A 72 -10.19 -3.78 3.72
N LEU A 73 -10.94 -3.32 2.72
CA LEU A 73 -11.71 -2.08 2.80
C LEU A 73 -13.14 -2.34 3.32
N PRO A 74 -13.76 -1.37 4.03
CA PRO A 74 -15.16 -1.44 4.38
C PRO A 74 -16.07 -1.58 3.15
N ALA A 75 -17.28 -2.10 3.37
CA ALA A 75 -18.29 -2.18 2.31
C ALA A 75 -18.61 -0.78 1.73
N GLY A 76 -18.88 -0.73 0.42
CA GLY A 76 -19.10 0.53 -0.30
C GLY A 76 -20.35 1.29 0.14
N ASP A 77 -21.33 0.60 0.73
CA ASP A 77 -22.57 1.16 1.27
C ASP A 77 -22.46 1.64 2.72
N ALA A 78 -21.32 1.44 3.37
CA ALA A 78 -21.08 1.96 4.71
C ALA A 78 -21.07 3.51 4.71
N PRO A 79 -21.43 4.15 5.84
CA PRO A 79 -21.34 5.59 5.98
C PRO A 79 -19.96 6.11 5.58
N TRP A 80 -19.91 7.27 4.92
CA TRP A 80 -18.67 7.82 4.37
C TRP A 80 -17.53 7.89 5.40
N HIS A 81 -17.85 8.25 6.65
CA HIS A 81 -16.87 8.40 7.72
C HIS A 81 -16.33 7.06 8.21
N GLU A 82 -17.10 5.97 8.10
CA GLU A 82 -16.62 4.62 8.37
C GLU A 82 -15.71 4.14 7.23
N ARG A 83 -16.05 4.45 5.97
CA ARG A 83 -15.21 4.16 4.80
C ARG A 83 -13.86 4.87 4.89
N VAL A 84 -13.84 6.18 5.19
CA VAL A 84 -12.60 6.95 5.39
C VAL A 84 -11.77 6.34 6.53
N ARG A 85 -12.38 6.04 7.68
CA ARG A 85 -11.65 5.47 8.82
C ARG A 85 -11.10 4.07 8.52
N GLY A 86 -11.90 3.22 7.90
CA GLY A 86 -11.48 1.86 7.54
C GLY A 86 -10.38 1.87 6.49
N TRP A 87 -10.49 2.74 5.48
CA TRP A 87 -9.42 2.94 4.50
C TRP A 87 -8.11 3.37 5.17
N ALA A 88 -8.16 4.39 6.04
CA ALA A 88 -6.96 4.90 6.73
C ALA A 88 -6.30 3.83 7.61
N ARG A 89 -7.09 3.02 8.32
CA ARG A 89 -6.59 1.91 9.15
C ARG A 89 -5.98 0.80 8.31
N ALA A 90 -6.66 0.36 7.26
CA ALA A 90 -6.15 -0.68 6.36
C ALA A 90 -4.85 -0.21 5.69
N TYR A 91 -4.80 1.05 5.26
CA TYR A 91 -3.60 1.62 4.67
C TYR A 91 -2.46 1.70 5.68
N TRP A 92 -2.71 2.21 6.88
CA TRP A 92 -1.71 2.27 7.95
C TRP A 92 -1.09 0.89 8.26
N GLN A 93 -1.91 -0.15 8.37
CA GLN A 93 -1.43 -1.53 8.59
C GLN A 93 -0.51 -2.01 7.47
N VAL A 94 -0.89 -1.76 6.21
CA VAL A 94 -0.07 -2.10 5.05
C VAL A 94 1.27 -1.36 5.07
N VAL A 95 1.27 -0.05 5.37
CA VAL A 95 2.49 0.75 5.42
C VAL A 95 3.42 0.28 6.55
N VAL A 96 2.88 -0.02 7.73
CA VAL A 96 3.66 -0.57 8.85
C VAL A 96 4.30 -1.91 8.49
N ALA A 97 3.55 -2.81 7.84
CA ALA A 97 4.04 -4.12 7.45
C ALA A 97 5.03 -4.10 6.26
N ASN A 98 4.95 -3.08 5.40
CA ASN A 98 5.70 -3.01 4.14
C ASN A 98 6.48 -1.70 3.96
N ARG A 99 7.01 -1.17 5.06
CA ARG A 99 7.64 0.16 5.15
C ARG A 99 8.59 0.48 4.00
N ASP A 100 9.50 -0.44 3.69
CA ASP A 100 10.53 -0.22 2.66
C ASP A 100 9.91 0.00 1.27
N VAL A 101 8.87 -0.77 0.94
CA VAL A 101 8.15 -0.67 -0.34
C VAL A 101 7.43 0.67 -0.42
N VAL A 102 6.70 1.05 0.63
CA VAL A 102 5.96 2.32 0.65
C VAL A 102 6.91 3.51 0.65
N SER A 103 8.01 3.44 1.38
CA SER A 103 9.04 4.50 1.40
C SER A 103 9.69 4.69 0.03
N ALA A 104 9.88 3.60 -0.74
CA ALA A 104 10.32 3.70 -2.13
C ALA A 104 9.28 4.39 -3.02
N GLY A 105 7.98 4.17 -2.76
CA GLY A 105 6.88 4.88 -3.41
C GLY A 105 6.91 6.39 -3.16
N LEU A 106 7.11 6.82 -1.91
CA LEU A 106 7.21 8.24 -1.55
C LEU A 106 8.37 8.96 -2.25
N ALA A 107 9.43 8.23 -2.60
CA ALA A 107 10.62 8.77 -3.24
C ALA A 107 10.58 8.73 -4.78
N ASP A 108 9.66 7.99 -5.40
CA ASP A 108 9.62 7.77 -6.85
C ASP A 108 8.16 7.75 -7.38
N PRO A 109 7.77 8.73 -8.24
CA PRO A 109 6.41 8.83 -8.78
C PRO A 109 5.94 7.60 -9.56
N VAL A 110 6.85 6.85 -10.20
CA VAL A 110 6.49 5.62 -10.93
C VAL A 110 6.20 4.49 -9.97
N VAL A 111 6.88 4.43 -8.84
CA VAL A 111 6.56 3.45 -7.79
C VAL A 111 5.23 3.82 -7.12
N ALA A 112 5.01 5.11 -6.84
CA ALA A 112 3.76 5.60 -6.28
C ALA A 112 2.53 5.31 -7.15
N SER A 113 2.68 5.30 -8.49
CA SER A 113 1.56 5.08 -9.41
C SER A 113 0.86 3.73 -9.21
N GLY A 114 1.57 2.71 -8.73
CA GLY A 114 1.00 1.40 -8.43
C GLY A 114 -0.08 1.43 -7.35
N GLY A 115 0.01 2.37 -6.41
CA GLY A 115 -0.99 2.56 -5.35
C GLY A 115 -2.17 3.44 -5.74
N MET A 116 -2.12 4.14 -6.87
CA MET A 116 -3.14 5.13 -7.25
C MET A 116 -4.57 4.57 -7.40
N PRO A 117 -4.79 3.37 -7.97
CA PRO A 117 -6.14 2.82 -8.06
C PRO A 117 -6.81 2.62 -6.68
N LEU A 118 -6.01 2.50 -5.61
CA LEU A 118 -6.50 2.26 -4.26
C LEU A 118 -6.92 3.55 -3.54
N VAL A 119 -6.70 4.71 -4.16
CA VAL A 119 -7.20 6.00 -3.68
C VAL A 119 -8.66 6.23 -4.10
N ALA A 120 -9.13 5.59 -5.18
CA ALA A 120 -10.49 5.81 -5.68
C ALA A 120 -11.60 5.56 -4.63
N PRO A 121 -11.58 4.47 -3.83
CA PRO A 121 -12.58 4.28 -2.76
C PRO A 121 -12.54 5.36 -1.68
N LEU A 122 -11.36 5.91 -1.38
CA LEU A 122 -11.22 7.04 -0.46
C LEU A 122 -11.81 8.31 -1.06
N THR A 123 -11.54 8.58 -2.35
CA THR A 123 -12.11 9.71 -3.08
C THR A 123 -13.64 9.66 -3.09
N GLU A 124 -14.22 8.49 -3.37
CA GLU A 124 -15.67 8.28 -3.32
C GLU A 124 -16.23 8.55 -1.91
N ALA A 125 -15.59 8.01 -0.88
CA ALA A 125 -16.02 8.25 0.49
C ALA A 125 -15.93 9.75 0.88
N VAL A 126 -14.86 10.45 0.50
CA VAL A 126 -14.74 11.89 0.79
C VAL A 126 -15.79 12.69 0.00
N ALA A 127 -16.06 12.34 -1.25
CA ALA A 127 -17.11 12.99 -2.03
C ALA A 127 -18.51 12.81 -1.41
N ASP A 128 -18.80 11.61 -0.90
CA ASP A 128 -20.06 11.28 -0.22
C ASP A 128 -20.23 11.97 1.14
N SER A 129 -19.20 12.65 1.65
CA SER A 129 -19.32 13.47 2.85
C SER A 129 -20.14 14.74 2.63
N GLY A 130 -20.39 15.13 1.37
CA GLY A 130 -21.02 16.40 1.01
C GLY A 130 -20.11 17.61 1.14
N ILE A 131 -18.79 17.41 1.29
CA ILE A 131 -17.82 18.50 1.21
C ILE A 131 -17.82 19.07 -0.23
N GLY A 132 -17.55 20.37 -0.39
CA GLY A 132 -17.47 21.00 -1.70
C GLY A 132 -16.53 20.23 -2.65
N HIS A 133 -16.94 20.06 -3.90
CA HIS A 133 -16.22 19.26 -4.89
C HIS A 133 -14.76 19.74 -5.10
N ASP A 134 -14.54 21.05 -4.97
CA ASP A 134 -13.22 21.69 -5.02
C ASP A 134 -12.30 21.30 -3.85
N LEU A 135 -12.86 20.80 -2.75
CA LEU A 135 -12.13 20.38 -1.56
C LEU A 135 -11.91 18.86 -1.49
N VAL A 136 -12.56 18.05 -2.32
CA VAL A 136 -12.47 16.59 -2.26
C VAL A 136 -11.01 16.14 -2.39
N GLU A 137 -10.32 16.56 -3.45
CA GLU A 137 -8.93 16.17 -3.70
C GLU A 137 -7.99 16.57 -2.56
N ALA A 138 -8.13 17.80 -2.05
CA ALA A 138 -7.32 18.29 -0.94
C ALA A 138 -7.54 17.46 0.34
N ASN A 139 -8.77 17.01 0.61
CA ASN A 139 -9.08 16.21 1.80
C ASN A 139 -8.70 14.73 1.62
N VAL A 140 -8.72 14.20 0.40
CA VAL A 140 -8.16 12.88 0.08
C VAL A 140 -6.66 12.87 0.40
N TRP A 141 -5.90 13.84 -0.13
CA TRP A 141 -4.46 13.91 0.14
C TRP A 141 -4.13 14.21 1.60
N LEU A 142 -4.95 15.01 2.30
CA LEU A 142 -4.82 15.21 3.74
C LEU A 142 -4.89 13.88 4.51
N VAL A 143 -5.82 12.99 4.17
CA VAL A 143 -5.94 11.66 4.80
C VAL A 143 -4.74 10.78 4.44
N VAL A 144 -4.35 10.75 3.16
CA VAL A 144 -3.20 9.95 2.68
C VAL A 144 -1.91 10.37 3.38
N ASP A 145 -1.59 11.66 3.36
CA ASP A 145 -0.35 12.21 3.93
C ASP A 145 -0.33 12.07 5.46
N PHE A 146 -1.48 12.21 6.11
CA PHE A 146 -1.61 11.91 7.55
C PHE A 146 -1.23 10.46 7.85
N VAL A 147 -1.76 9.50 7.07
CA VAL A 147 -1.44 8.08 7.26
C VAL A 147 0.04 7.81 6.97
N HIS A 148 0.64 8.40 5.93
CA HIS A 148 2.08 8.30 5.68
C HIS A 148 2.90 8.78 6.87
N GLY A 149 2.59 9.97 7.39
CA GLY A 149 3.29 10.54 8.54
C GLY A 149 3.16 9.67 9.79
N ALA A 150 1.95 9.22 10.09
CA ALA A 150 1.68 8.35 11.24
C ALA A 150 2.40 6.99 11.12
N ALA A 151 2.39 6.39 9.93
CA ALA A 151 3.06 5.11 9.68
C ALA A 151 4.60 5.22 9.69
N LEU A 152 5.16 6.30 9.17
CA LEU A 152 6.60 6.57 9.25
C LEU A 152 7.05 6.75 10.71
N GLY A 153 6.22 7.40 11.55
CA GLY A 153 6.43 7.49 12.99
C GLY A 153 6.39 6.12 13.68
N ALA A 154 5.44 5.26 13.29
CA ALA A 154 5.31 3.90 13.81
C ALA A 154 6.47 2.97 13.47
N ALA A 155 7.04 3.15 12.28
CA ALA A 155 8.12 2.35 11.77
C ALA A 155 9.52 2.89 12.14
N ALA A 156 9.60 4.01 12.89
CA ALA A 156 10.85 4.45 13.48
C ALA A 156 11.39 3.34 14.41
N PRO A 157 12.72 3.12 14.47
CA PRO A 157 13.27 2.08 15.32
C PRO A 157 12.76 2.24 16.75
N LEU A 158 11.97 1.27 17.21
CA LEU A 158 11.59 1.15 18.60
C LEU A 158 12.89 1.07 19.40
N ARG A 159 12.94 1.82 20.50
CA ARG A 159 14.12 1.84 21.36
C ARG A 159 14.32 0.47 22.01
N HIS A 160 13.24 -0.30 22.16
CA HIS A 160 13.23 -1.66 22.70
C HIS A 160 12.23 -2.56 21.96
N ALA A 161 12.48 -3.87 21.95
CA ALA A 161 11.60 -4.86 21.28
C ALA A 161 10.19 -4.97 21.91
N ASP A 162 10.02 -4.47 23.14
CA ASP A 162 8.76 -4.50 23.89
C ASP A 162 8.09 -3.10 24.00
N ASP A 163 8.49 -2.13 23.18
CA ASP A 163 7.90 -0.79 23.24
C ASP A 163 6.38 -0.85 22.99
N ASP A 164 5.59 -0.30 23.91
CA ASP A 164 4.14 -0.23 23.82
C ASP A 164 3.71 0.71 22.69
N LEU A 165 3.09 0.15 21.64
CA LEU A 165 2.58 0.92 20.50
C LEU A 165 1.22 1.57 20.77
N THR A 166 0.57 1.28 21.91
CA THR A 166 -0.76 1.81 22.25
C THR A 166 -0.85 3.34 22.15
N PRO A 167 0.12 4.14 22.67
CA PRO A 167 0.05 5.59 22.56
C PRO A 167 0.07 6.08 21.11
N LEU A 168 0.78 5.38 20.22
CA LEU A 168 0.85 5.73 18.81
C LEU A 168 -0.46 5.41 18.08
N VAL A 169 -1.05 4.25 18.37
CA VAL A 169 -2.38 3.88 17.87
C VAL A 169 -3.42 4.89 18.33
N GLN A 170 -3.39 5.29 19.60
CA GLN A 170 -4.29 6.31 20.15
C GLN A 170 -4.12 7.66 19.47
N ALA A 171 -2.87 8.10 19.23
CA ALA A 171 -2.59 9.34 18.52
C ALA A 171 -3.07 9.29 17.05
N PHE A 172 -2.89 8.14 16.39
CA PHE A 172 -3.40 7.91 15.03
C PHE A 172 -4.92 8.02 14.98
N GLU A 173 -5.63 7.32 15.88
CA GLU A 173 -7.10 7.35 15.92
C GLU A 173 -7.64 8.74 16.27
N ALA A 174 -7.01 9.45 17.20
CA ALA A 174 -7.40 10.82 17.56
C ALA A 174 -7.17 11.82 16.42
N GLY A 175 -6.06 11.70 15.69
CA GLY A 175 -5.77 12.52 14.51
C GLY A 175 -6.75 12.25 13.37
N LEU A 176 -7.06 10.98 13.12
CA LEU A 176 -8.04 10.55 12.13
C LEU A 176 -9.44 11.07 12.47
N ASP A 177 -9.85 10.99 13.74
CA ASP A 177 -11.13 11.53 14.20
C ASP A 177 -11.22 13.06 14.02
N THR A 178 -10.11 13.77 14.27
CA THR A 178 -10.01 15.22 14.02
C THR A 178 -10.24 15.54 12.55
N ILE A 179 -9.61 14.80 11.63
CA ILE A 179 -9.76 15.00 10.19
C ILE A 179 -11.21 14.74 9.76
N VAL A 180 -11.79 13.60 10.16
CA VAL A 180 -13.16 13.23 9.80
C VAL A 180 -14.17 14.25 10.35
N THR A 181 -14.02 14.69 11.60
CA THR A 181 -14.88 15.72 12.19
C THR A 181 -14.75 17.05 11.44
N GLY A 182 -13.53 17.43 11.04
CA GLY A 182 -13.28 18.64 10.24
C GLY A 182 -13.96 18.61 8.87
N ILE A 183 -13.91 17.46 8.18
CA ILE A 183 -14.63 17.23 6.91
C ILE A 183 -16.14 17.39 7.13
N ALA A 184 -16.70 16.73 8.16
CA ALA A 184 -18.12 16.79 8.49
C ALA A 184 -18.62 18.21 8.79
N ALA A 185 -17.84 18.97 9.57
CA ALA A 185 -18.17 20.35 9.92
C ALA A 185 -18.18 21.27 8.68
N ARG A 186 -17.24 21.07 7.76
CA ARG A 186 -17.19 21.84 6.50
C ARG A 186 -18.32 21.50 5.55
N ALA A 187 -18.64 20.21 5.40
CA ALA A 187 -19.79 19.77 4.62
C ALA A 187 -21.10 20.39 5.13
N SER A 188 -21.25 20.52 6.45
CA SER A 188 -22.43 21.14 7.08
C SER A 188 -22.48 22.66 6.93
N SER A 189 -21.37 23.32 6.61
CA SER A 189 -21.27 24.79 6.51
C SER A 189 -21.36 25.32 5.08
N GLY A 190 -21.21 24.43 4.08
CA GLY A 190 -21.27 24.76 2.65
C GLY A 190 -22.63 24.52 2.00
N ASN A 191 -23.63 24.14 2.80
CA ASN A 191 -25.02 23.92 2.41
C ASN A 191 -25.93 25.00 3.01
#